data_AF-A0AA38H6Y8-F1
#
_entry.id   AF-A0AA38H6Y8-F1
#
_cell.length_a   1.000
_cell.length_b   1.000
_cell.length_c   1.000
_cell.angle_alpha   90.00
_cell.angle_beta   90.00
_cell.angle_gamma   90.00
#
_symmetry.space_group_name_H-M   'P 1'
#
loop_
_entity.id
_entity.type
_entity.pdbx_description
1 polymer ?
#
loop_
_entity_poly.entity_id
_entity_poly.type
_entity_poly.pdbx_seq_one_letter_code
_entity_poly.pdbx_strand_id
1 'polypeptide(L)'
;MVPFQPLSDLITNAASLSAFALPEAFSRATNGKTEPAKSEGMNEDIARLLALKSVRKVFRLCCERKVIPLAPPSPPENGGSGSVPKAAKQVYYRPSLERVVALLQTKVDYFSAVERFEQFDHLVRGLSRDGLLSSDGASELTEAARRKMTCDHLGQWLPAPILASLIASHDFAALSEYLANRTAATLAAQAPVVTVKKDNKADAKRKAPAGSRGVEALKKVNTASMSKLTNFFRPKEGKK
;
A
#
# COMPACT_ATOMS: atom_id res chain seq x y z
N MET A 1 14.56 0.57 -24.72
CA MET A 1 14.94 -0.68 -24.01
C MET A 1 16.30 -0.47 -23.36
N VAL A 2 16.48 -0.88 -22.10
CA VAL A 2 17.77 -0.76 -21.38
C VAL A 2 18.74 -1.88 -21.84
N PRO A 3 19.97 -1.55 -22.28
CA PRO A 3 20.94 -2.55 -22.73
C PRO A 3 21.51 -3.37 -21.56
N PHE A 4 22.08 -4.54 -21.87
CA PHE A 4 22.83 -5.35 -20.90
C PHE A 4 24.13 -4.64 -20.54
N GLN A 5 24.42 -4.50 -19.25
CA GLN A 5 25.64 -3.84 -18.75
C GLN A 5 26.30 -4.65 -17.63
N PRO A 6 27.61 -4.53 -17.42
CA PRO A 6 28.29 -5.10 -16.25
C PRO A 6 27.64 -4.66 -14.93
N LEU A 7 27.74 -5.48 -13.89
CA LEU A 7 27.15 -5.14 -12.58
C LEU A 7 27.72 -3.85 -12.00
N SER A 8 29.03 -3.62 -12.18
CA SER A 8 29.71 -2.41 -11.75
C SER A 8 29.05 -1.18 -12.37
N ASP A 9 28.83 -1.21 -13.68
CA ASP A 9 28.34 -0.08 -14.45
C ASP A 9 26.88 0.20 -14.11
N LEU A 10 26.09 -0.85 -13.87
CA LEU A 10 24.70 -0.74 -13.43
C LEU A 10 24.60 -0.13 -12.03
N ILE A 11 25.51 -0.51 -11.11
CA ILE A 11 25.62 0.07 -9.77
C ILE A 11 26.03 1.54 -9.85
N THR A 12 27.04 1.87 -10.67
CA THR A 12 27.53 3.23 -10.87
C THR A 12 26.43 4.12 -11.47
N ASN A 13 25.74 3.65 -12.50
CA ASN A 13 24.61 4.35 -13.12
C ASN A 13 23.47 4.58 -12.12
N ALA A 14 23.15 3.60 -11.28
CA ALA A 14 22.12 3.76 -10.25
C ALA A 14 22.55 4.78 -9.17
N ALA A 15 23.82 4.76 -8.77
CA ALA A 15 24.37 5.69 -7.79
C ALA A 15 24.48 7.13 -8.32
N SER A 16 24.57 7.29 -9.65
CA SER A 16 24.67 8.58 -10.33
C SER A 16 23.33 9.22 -10.71
N LEU A 17 22.21 8.56 -10.41
CA LEU A 17 20.88 9.09 -10.71
C LEU A 17 20.56 10.27 -9.79
N SER A 18 20.30 11.44 -10.39
CA SER A 18 19.89 12.66 -9.68
C SER A 18 18.59 12.49 -8.89
N ALA A 19 17.73 11.54 -9.29
CA ALA A 19 16.52 11.18 -8.56
C ALA A 19 16.79 10.71 -7.11
N PHE A 20 18.01 10.26 -6.82
CA PHE A 20 18.43 9.89 -5.48
C PHE A 20 19.46 10.86 -4.87
N ALA A 21 19.81 11.94 -5.57
CA ALA A 21 20.68 12.98 -5.02
C ALA A 21 19.95 13.70 -3.89
N LEU A 22 20.50 13.61 -2.68
CA LEU A 22 20.00 14.37 -1.55
C LEU A 22 20.40 15.85 -1.73
N PRO A 23 19.52 16.81 -1.35
CA PRO A 23 19.91 18.21 -1.27
C PRO A 23 21.14 18.37 -0.37
N GLU A 24 22.03 19.30 -0.71
CA GLU A 24 23.33 19.50 -0.02
C GLU A 24 23.22 19.54 1.51
N ALA A 25 22.11 20.07 2.05
CA ALA A 25 21.81 20.15 3.49
C ALA A 25 21.81 18.80 4.22
N PHE A 26 21.67 17.67 3.52
CA PHE A 26 21.69 16.32 4.09
C PHE A 26 22.94 15.52 3.72
N SER A 27 23.77 16.04 2.82
CA SER A 27 25.09 15.47 2.53
C SER A 27 26.04 15.88 3.65
N ARG A 28 26.60 14.90 4.37
CA ARG A 28 27.55 15.17 5.44
C ARG A 28 28.83 15.75 4.83
N ALA A 29 29.00 17.07 4.88
CA ALA A 29 30.29 17.69 4.58
C ALA A 29 31.34 17.06 5.51
N THR A 30 32.24 16.27 4.93
CA THR A 30 33.34 15.66 5.66
C THR A 30 34.27 16.78 6.10
N ASN A 31 34.17 17.16 7.38
CA ASN A 31 35.12 18.07 8.00
C ASN A 31 36.53 17.46 7.91
N GLY A 32 37.36 17.99 7.01
CA GLY A 32 38.80 17.78 7.03
C GLY A 32 39.42 17.42 5.68
N LYS A 33 39.99 18.45 5.04
CA LYS A 33 41.15 18.47 4.15
C LYS A 33 41.22 17.45 2.98
N THR A 34 41.42 18.07 1.81
CA THR A 34 41.81 17.49 0.52
C THR A 34 40.64 17.05 -0.33
N GLU A 35 40.10 17.99 -1.12
CA GLU A 35 39.35 17.64 -2.33
C GLU A 35 40.34 17.11 -3.39
N PRO A 36 40.15 15.88 -3.90
CA PRO A 36 40.20 15.62 -5.31
C PRO A 36 38.75 15.64 -5.81
N ALA A 37 38.48 16.55 -6.76
CA ALA A 37 37.32 16.58 -7.65
C ALA A 37 36.09 15.80 -7.17
N LYS A 38 35.13 16.51 -6.56
CA LYS A 38 33.74 16.08 -6.43
C LYS A 38 33.36 15.24 -7.65
N SER A 39 33.13 13.94 -7.47
CA SER A 39 32.41 13.15 -8.45
C SER A 39 30.98 13.65 -8.44
N GLU A 40 30.75 14.79 -9.10
CA GLU A 40 29.45 15.42 -9.30
C GLU A 40 28.47 14.35 -9.79
N GLY A 41 27.63 13.87 -8.88
CA GLY A 41 26.59 12.91 -9.18
C GLY A 41 26.62 11.61 -8.39
N MET A 42 27.73 11.19 -7.76
CA MET A 42 27.74 9.89 -7.06
C MET A 42 27.24 10.03 -5.61
N ASN A 43 26.07 9.48 -5.33
CA ASN A 43 25.55 9.41 -3.95
C ASN A 43 26.36 8.40 -3.12
N GLU A 44 27.16 8.89 -2.18
CA GLU A 44 27.96 8.04 -1.28
C GLU A 44 27.09 7.04 -0.50
N ASP A 45 25.90 7.46 -0.08
CA ASP A 45 24.98 6.60 0.69
C ASP A 45 24.43 5.45 -0.15
N ILE A 46 24.16 5.69 -1.44
CA ILE A 46 23.76 4.62 -2.36
C ILE A 46 24.93 3.68 -2.63
N ALA A 47 26.14 4.21 -2.78
CA ALA A 47 27.34 3.39 -2.92
C ALA A 47 27.54 2.48 -1.69
N ARG A 48 27.34 3.01 -0.48
CA ARG A 48 27.36 2.21 0.77
C ARG A 48 26.25 1.16 0.82
N LEU A 49 25.03 1.51 0.41
CA LEU A 49 23.92 0.56 0.34
C LEU A 49 24.21 -0.59 -0.63
N LEU A 50 24.72 -0.27 -1.83
CA LEU A 50 25.09 -1.25 -2.86
C LEU A 50 26.34 -2.06 -2.47
N ALA A 51 27.14 -1.59 -1.50
CA ALA A 51 28.23 -2.36 -0.92
C ALA A 51 27.73 -3.54 -0.05
N LEU A 52 26.50 -3.50 0.47
CA LEU A 52 25.96 -4.57 1.31
C LEU A 52 25.73 -5.87 0.52
N LYS A 53 26.16 -7.00 1.08
CA LYS A 53 26.03 -8.33 0.43
C LYS A 53 24.57 -8.72 0.19
N SER A 54 23.69 -8.40 1.14
CA SER A 54 22.25 -8.64 1.06
C SER A 54 21.62 -7.87 -0.11
N VAL A 55 21.93 -6.58 -0.22
CA VAL A 55 21.44 -5.71 -1.29
C VAL A 55 21.91 -6.22 -2.65
N ARG A 56 23.20 -6.55 -2.80
CA ARG A 56 23.71 -7.14 -4.07
C ARG A 56 23.02 -8.45 -4.43
N LYS A 57 22.69 -9.29 -3.45
CA LYS A 57 21.98 -10.55 -3.70
C LYS A 57 20.58 -10.28 -4.23
N VAL A 58 19.83 -9.38 -3.59
CA VAL A 58 18.48 -8.98 -4.02
C VAL A 58 18.53 -8.33 -5.40
N PHE A 59 19.48 -7.42 -5.62
CA PHE A 59 19.66 -6.75 -6.91
C PHE A 59 19.86 -7.73 -8.08
N ARG A 60 20.64 -8.79 -7.85
CA ARG A 60 20.82 -9.87 -8.84
C ARG A 60 19.54 -10.66 -9.10
N LEU A 61 18.67 -10.80 -8.11
CA LEU A 61 17.37 -11.48 -8.29
C LEU A 61 16.41 -10.61 -9.12
N CYS A 62 16.46 -9.29 -8.94
CA CYS A 62 15.67 -8.33 -9.71
C CYS A 62 16.17 -8.13 -11.16
N CYS A 63 17.36 -8.62 -11.49
CA CYS A 63 17.96 -8.46 -12.82
C CYS A 63 17.97 -9.77 -13.62
N GLU A 64 17.81 -9.67 -14.94
CA GLU A 64 18.21 -10.69 -15.89
C GLU A 64 19.73 -10.80 -15.92
N ARG A 65 20.24 -12.02 -16.10
CA ARG A 65 21.68 -12.32 -16.10
C ARG A 65 22.08 -12.97 -17.42
N LYS A 66 22.96 -12.32 -18.18
CA LYS A 66 23.58 -12.87 -19.38
C LYS A 66 25.06 -13.14 -19.13
N VAL A 67 25.48 -14.39 -19.33
CA VAL A 67 26.89 -14.78 -19.19
C VAL A 67 27.46 -14.95 -20.59
N ILE A 68 28.47 -14.17 -20.92
CA ILE A 68 29.18 -14.30 -22.20
C ILE A 68 30.51 -14.99 -21.87
N PRO A 69 30.80 -16.17 -22.46
CA PRO A 69 32.12 -16.76 -22.35
C PRO A 69 33.10 -15.82 -23.07
N LEU A 70 34.06 -15.26 -22.32
CA LEU A 70 35.13 -14.50 -22.95
C LEU A 70 35.98 -15.51 -23.71
N ALA A 71 36.20 -15.25 -25.00
CA ALA A 71 37.07 -16.08 -25.82
C ALA A 71 38.42 -16.26 -25.09
N PRO A 72 39.01 -17.47 -25.10
CA PRO A 72 40.31 -17.67 -24.48
C PRO A 72 41.30 -16.66 -25.07
N PRO A 73 42.13 -16.00 -24.23
CA PRO A 73 43.17 -15.15 -24.76
C PRO A 73 44.00 -15.97 -25.75
N SER A 74 44.34 -15.38 -26.89
CA SER A 74 45.19 -16.00 -27.91
C SER A 74 46.37 -16.71 -27.23
N PRO A 75 46.72 -17.95 -27.62
CA PRO A 75 47.75 -18.71 -26.93
C PRO A 75 49.06 -17.91 -26.89
N PRO A 76 49.75 -17.84 -25.73
CA PRO A 76 51.07 -17.22 -25.67
C PRO A 76 52.00 -18.02 -26.58
N GLU A 77 52.81 -17.34 -27.40
CA GLU A 77 53.73 -17.95 -28.37
C GLU A 77 54.86 -18.81 -27.77
N ASN A 78 54.89 -19.06 -26.45
CA ASN A 78 55.98 -19.79 -25.81
C ASN A 78 55.48 -20.91 -24.87
N GLY A 79 55.39 -22.11 -25.44
CA GLY A 79 56.00 -23.38 -24.95
C GLY A 79 55.95 -23.81 -23.47
N GLY A 80 55.17 -23.19 -22.60
CA GLY A 80 55.07 -23.56 -21.18
C GLY A 80 53.86 -24.44 -20.89
N SER A 81 54.09 -25.71 -20.52
CA SER A 81 53.09 -26.61 -19.92
C SER A 81 52.60 -26.04 -18.58
N GLY A 82 51.65 -25.12 -18.63
CA GLY A 82 50.96 -24.53 -17.48
C GLY A 82 49.46 -24.60 -17.68
N SER A 83 48.73 -24.97 -16.63
CA SER A 83 47.28 -25.18 -16.59
C SER A 83 46.49 -24.16 -17.41
N VAL A 84 45.56 -24.67 -18.24
CA VAL A 84 44.64 -23.85 -19.05
C VAL A 84 43.95 -22.82 -18.14
N PRO A 85 44.15 -21.50 -18.34
CA PRO A 85 43.46 -20.50 -17.55
C PRO A 85 41.95 -20.64 -17.81
N LYS A 86 41.20 -20.87 -16.75
CA LYS A 86 39.74 -20.98 -16.78
C LYS A 86 39.20 -19.71 -17.48
N ALA A 87 38.58 -19.89 -18.64
CA ALA A 87 38.06 -18.79 -19.45
C ALA A 87 37.29 -17.78 -18.57
N ALA A 88 37.72 -16.53 -18.59
CA ALA A 88 37.07 -15.46 -17.84
C ALA A 88 35.61 -15.38 -18.30
N LYS A 89 34.66 -15.36 -17.36
CA LYS A 89 33.23 -15.25 -17.67
C LYS A 89 32.82 -13.82 -17.39
N GLN A 90 32.41 -13.07 -18.41
CA GLN A 90 31.85 -11.74 -18.22
C GLN A 90 30.34 -11.84 -18.03
N VAL A 91 29.85 -11.26 -16.93
CA VAL A 91 28.44 -11.33 -16.55
C VAL A 91 27.80 -9.96 -16.69
N TYR A 92 26.74 -9.90 -17.48
CA TYR A 92 25.96 -8.71 -17.72
C TYR A 92 24.58 -8.84 -17.06
N TYR A 93 24.10 -7.72 -16.56
CA TYR A 93 22.83 -7.59 -15.88
C TYR A 93 21.92 -6.60 -16.62
N ARG A 94 20.62 -6.84 -16.54
CA ARG A 94 19.58 -5.95 -17.05
C ARG A 94 18.40 -5.93 -16.06
N PRO A 95 17.86 -4.77 -15.65
CA PRO A 95 16.69 -4.72 -14.78
C PRO A 95 15.47 -5.27 -15.52
N SER A 96 14.71 -6.14 -14.87
CA SER A 96 13.54 -6.79 -15.46
C SER A 96 12.34 -6.68 -14.53
N LEU A 97 11.25 -6.07 -15.03
CA LEU A 97 10.03 -5.88 -14.26
C LEU A 97 9.41 -7.22 -13.85
N GLU A 98 9.44 -8.20 -14.76
CA GLU A 98 8.88 -9.54 -14.53
C GLU A 98 9.55 -10.23 -13.33
N ARG A 99 10.88 -10.13 -13.22
CA ARG A 99 11.63 -10.70 -12.09
C ARG A 99 11.34 -9.99 -10.78
N VAL A 100 11.17 -8.67 -10.83
CA VAL A 100 10.77 -7.89 -9.65
C VAL A 100 9.38 -8.31 -9.20
N VAL A 101 8.41 -8.41 -10.10
CA VAL A 101 7.04 -8.85 -9.79
C VAL A 101 7.04 -10.27 -9.23
N ALA A 102 7.76 -11.22 -9.83
CA ALA A 102 7.85 -12.60 -9.34
C ALA A 102 8.43 -12.67 -7.90
N LEU A 103 9.47 -11.88 -7.61
CA LEU A 103 10.03 -11.81 -6.26
C LEU A 103 9.05 -11.17 -5.27
N LEU A 104 8.31 -10.15 -5.70
CA LEU A 104 7.28 -9.51 -4.88
C LEU A 104 6.11 -10.44 -4.62
N GLN A 105 5.68 -11.26 -5.60
CA GLN A 105 4.67 -12.30 -5.40
C GLN A 105 5.08 -13.28 -4.30
N THR A 106 6.33 -13.77 -4.33
CA THR A 106 6.84 -14.64 -3.25
C THR A 106 6.79 -13.96 -1.88
N LYS A 107 7.02 -12.65 -1.82
CA LYS A 107 6.89 -11.88 -0.57
C LYS A 107 5.43 -11.69 -0.15
N VAL A 108 4.53 -11.43 -1.10
CA VAL A 108 3.09 -11.33 -0.84
C VAL A 108 2.59 -12.64 -0.25
N ASP A 109 2.96 -13.78 -0.85
CA ASP A 109 2.60 -15.10 -0.34
C ASP A 109 3.11 -15.31 1.09
N TYR A 110 4.38 -14.97 1.34
CA TYR A 110 4.99 -15.06 2.66
C TYR A 110 4.27 -14.21 3.73
N PHE A 111 3.89 -12.97 3.40
CA PHE A 111 3.21 -12.07 4.33
C PHE A 111 1.70 -12.34 4.44
N SER A 112 1.10 -12.98 3.44
CA SER A 112 -0.32 -13.35 3.43
C SER A 112 -0.63 -14.57 4.31
N ALA A 113 0.41 -15.32 4.72
CA ALA A 113 0.30 -16.42 5.66
C ALA A 113 -0.28 -15.94 7.01
N VAL A 114 -1.22 -16.70 7.58
CA VAL A 114 -2.01 -16.31 8.76
C VAL A 114 -1.13 -15.87 9.92
N GLU A 115 -0.13 -16.68 10.28
CA GLU A 115 0.79 -16.42 11.40
C GLU A 115 1.57 -15.11 11.27
N ARG A 116 1.87 -14.70 10.03
CA ARG A 116 2.63 -13.48 9.74
C ARG A 116 1.72 -12.29 9.61
N PHE A 117 0.56 -12.49 9.00
CA PHE A 117 -0.45 -11.47 8.83
C PHE A 117 -0.97 -10.96 10.18
N GLU A 118 -1.18 -11.86 11.13
CA GLU A 118 -1.64 -11.53 12.49
C GLU A 118 -0.63 -10.73 13.32
N GLN A 119 0.66 -10.73 12.96
CA GLN A 119 1.68 -9.89 13.60
C GLN A 119 1.45 -8.40 13.33
N PHE A 120 0.64 -8.07 12.34
CA PHE A 120 0.33 -6.70 11.94
C PHE A 120 -1.10 -6.33 12.32
N ASP A 121 -1.27 -5.75 13.52
CA ASP A 121 -2.55 -5.26 14.04
C ASP A 121 -3.35 -4.43 13.04
N HIS A 122 -2.69 -3.55 12.29
CA HIS A 122 -3.34 -2.65 11.33
C HIS A 122 -3.94 -3.40 10.14
N LEU A 123 -3.34 -4.52 9.72
CA LEU A 123 -3.86 -5.36 8.64
C LEU A 123 -5.07 -6.17 9.13
N VAL A 124 -5.00 -6.71 10.35
CA VAL A 124 -6.12 -7.40 10.99
C VAL A 124 -7.31 -6.46 11.17
N ARG A 125 -7.07 -5.23 11.65
CA ARG A 125 -8.13 -4.21 11.74
C ARG A 125 -8.73 -3.86 10.38
N GLY A 126 -7.92 -3.85 9.32
CA GLY A 126 -8.38 -3.70 7.94
C GLY A 126 -9.38 -4.80 7.54
N LEU A 127 -9.03 -6.06 7.79
CA LEU A 127 -9.93 -7.20 7.55
C LEU A 127 -11.22 -7.11 8.38
N SER A 128 -11.13 -6.72 9.65
CA SER A 128 -12.29 -6.55 10.52
C SER A 128 -13.24 -5.47 10.00
N ARG A 129 -12.71 -4.34 9.53
CA ARG A 129 -13.51 -3.26 8.91
C ARG A 129 -14.27 -3.77 7.69
N ASP A 130 -13.60 -4.56 6.87
CA ASP A 130 -14.17 -5.16 5.67
C ASP A 130 -15.11 -6.34 5.99
N GLY A 131 -15.20 -6.74 7.26
CA GLY A 131 -16.12 -7.77 7.77
C GLY A 131 -15.70 -9.19 7.40
N LEU A 132 -14.41 -9.41 7.14
CA LEU A 132 -13.86 -10.68 6.67
C LEU A 132 -13.19 -11.52 7.77
N LEU A 133 -13.28 -11.07 9.03
CA LEU A 133 -12.74 -11.78 10.19
C LEU A 133 -13.74 -12.80 10.80
N SER A 134 -15.01 -12.76 10.38
CA SER A 134 -16.03 -13.65 10.90
C SER A 134 -15.87 -15.08 10.36
N SER A 135 -16.08 -16.08 11.22
CA SER A 135 -15.91 -17.52 10.91
C SER A 135 -16.83 -18.06 9.80
N ASP A 136 -17.87 -17.31 9.43
CA ASP A 136 -18.78 -17.64 8.33
C ASP A 136 -18.28 -17.15 6.95
N GLY A 137 -17.14 -16.46 6.89
CA GLY A 137 -16.56 -15.97 5.66
C GLY A 137 -16.01 -17.10 4.79
N ALA A 138 -16.31 -17.06 3.49
CA ALA A 138 -15.67 -17.94 2.50
C ALA A 138 -14.15 -17.84 2.62
N SER A 139 -13.48 -18.95 2.94
CA SER A 139 -12.03 -19.01 3.21
C SER A 139 -11.20 -18.36 2.09
N GLU A 140 -11.59 -18.62 0.83
CA GLU A 140 -10.95 -18.04 -0.37
C GLU A 140 -11.02 -16.50 -0.41
N LEU A 141 -12.13 -15.92 0.03
CA LEU A 141 -12.33 -14.47 0.06
C LEU A 141 -11.43 -13.83 1.12
N THR A 142 -11.25 -14.50 2.27
CA THR A 142 -10.33 -14.05 3.32
C THR A 142 -8.87 -14.12 2.87
N GLU A 143 -8.50 -15.14 2.10
CA GLU A 143 -7.17 -15.29 1.50
C GLU A 143 -6.89 -14.18 0.48
N ALA A 144 -7.84 -13.94 -0.43
CA ALA A 144 -7.74 -12.86 -1.40
C ALA A 144 -7.61 -11.49 -0.70
N ALA A 145 -8.36 -11.27 0.38
CA ALA A 145 -8.29 -10.05 1.16
C ALA A 145 -6.96 -9.88 1.89
N ARG A 146 -6.41 -10.95 2.47
CA ARG A 146 -5.05 -10.94 3.05
C ARG A 146 -4.03 -10.56 1.99
N ARG A 147 -4.03 -11.22 0.82
CA ARG A 147 -3.11 -10.90 -0.28
C ARG A 147 -3.24 -9.45 -0.75
N LYS A 148 -4.46 -8.93 -0.90
CA LYS A 148 -4.69 -7.53 -1.29
C LYS A 148 -4.13 -6.56 -0.23
N MET A 149 -4.45 -6.76 1.04
CA MET A 149 -3.95 -5.94 2.16
C MET A 149 -2.42 -5.97 2.23
N THR A 150 -1.81 -7.14 1.99
CA THR A 150 -0.36 -7.29 1.89
C THR A 150 0.23 -6.53 0.70
N CYS A 151 -0.43 -6.57 -0.47
CA CYS A 151 0.00 -5.78 -1.63
C CYS A 151 -0.03 -4.28 -1.32
N ASP A 152 -1.08 -3.80 -0.67
CA ASP A 152 -1.22 -2.40 -0.27
C ASP A 152 -0.17 -2.01 0.79
N HIS A 153 0.15 -2.91 1.73
CA HIS A 153 1.21 -2.71 2.72
C HIS A 153 2.60 -2.61 2.08
N LEU A 154 2.92 -3.51 1.15
CA LEU A 154 4.17 -3.44 0.38
C LEU A 154 4.21 -2.20 -0.52
N GLY A 155 3.05 -1.72 -0.97
CA GLY A 155 2.88 -0.51 -1.76
C GLY A 155 3.46 0.75 -1.14
N GLN A 156 3.53 0.82 0.19
CA GLN A 156 4.13 1.95 0.91
C GLN A 156 5.62 2.13 0.61
N TRP A 157 6.29 1.06 0.17
CA TRP A 157 7.73 1.02 -0.10
C TRP A 157 8.05 0.86 -1.59
N LEU A 158 7.03 0.80 -2.45
CA LEU A 158 7.18 0.52 -3.87
C LEU A 158 6.74 1.72 -4.72
N PRO A 159 7.42 1.98 -5.85
CA PRO A 159 6.93 2.90 -6.86
C PRO A 159 5.55 2.47 -7.40
N ALA A 160 4.67 3.44 -7.62
CA ALA A 160 3.34 3.24 -8.20
C ALA A 160 3.28 2.31 -9.44
N PRO A 161 4.18 2.39 -10.45
CA PRO A 161 4.12 1.50 -11.61
C PRO A 161 4.36 0.02 -11.27
N ILE A 162 5.19 -0.26 -10.26
CA ILE A 162 5.48 -1.64 -9.82
C ILE A 162 4.29 -2.20 -9.06
N LEU A 163 3.66 -1.39 -8.20
CA LEU A 163 2.45 -1.77 -7.48
C LEU A 163 1.30 -2.07 -8.45
N ALA A 164 1.09 -1.24 -9.47
CA ALA A 164 0.06 -1.50 -10.48
C ALA A 164 0.28 -2.85 -11.19
N SER A 165 1.54 -3.16 -11.53
CA SER A 165 1.92 -4.44 -12.14
C SER A 165 1.72 -5.62 -11.19
N LEU A 166 2.00 -5.45 -9.89
CA LEU A 166 1.81 -6.48 -8.87
C LEU A 166 0.31 -6.77 -8.65
N ILE A 167 -0.52 -5.73 -8.53
CA ILE A 167 -1.97 -5.88 -8.36
C ILE A 167 -2.57 -6.55 -9.60
N ALA A 168 -2.15 -6.15 -10.80
CA ALA A 168 -2.62 -6.78 -12.04
C ALA A 168 -2.23 -8.26 -12.17
N SER A 169 -1.19 -8.70 -11.46
CA SER A 169 -0.75 -10.10 -11.46
C SER A 169 -1.61 -11.03 -10.58
N HIS A 170 -2.50 -10.47 -9.76
CA HIS A 170 -3.40 -11.21 -8.89
C HIS A 170 -4.85 -10.97 -9.29
N ASP A 171 -5.67 -12.02 -9.22
CA ASP A 171 -7.11 -11.90 -9.42
C ASP A 171 -7.80 -11.51 -8.10
N PHE A 172 -8.43 -10.33 -8.11
CA PHE A 172 -9.20 -9.81 -6.99
C PHE A 172 -10.67 -9.57 -7.36
N ALA A 173 -11.17 -10.14 -8.47
CA ALA A 173 -12.52 -9.88 -8.98
C ALA A 173 -13.61 -10.18 -7.92
N ALA A 174 -13.60 -11.39 -7.36
CA ALA A 174 -14.56 -11.82 -6.34
C ALA A 174 -14.52 -10.94 -5.07
N LEU A 175 -13.31 -10.53 -4.65
CA LEU A 175 -13.14 -9.64 -3.51
C LEU A 175 -13.69 -8.24 -3.79
N SER A 176 -13.46 -7.72 -5.00
CA SER A 176 -13.95 -6.39 -5.39
C SER A 176 -15.48 -6.34 -5.45
N GLU A 177 -16.12 -7.41 -5.94
CA GLU A 177 -17.57 -7.54 -5.96
C GLU A 177 -18.15 -7.61 -4.54
N TYR A 178 -17.56 -8.42 -3.65
CA TYR A 178 -17.98 -8.49 -2.25
C TYR A 178 -17.91 -7.12 -1.55
N LEU A 179 -16.79 -6.40 -1.72
CA LEU A 179 -16.61 -5.08 -1.13
C LEU A 179 -17.61 -4.07 -1.71
N ALA A 180 -17.87 -4.10 -3.03
CA ALA A 180 -18.87 -3.25 -3.67
C ALA A 180 -20.27 -3.50 -3.10
N ASN A 181 -20.69 -4.77 -3.02
CA ASN A 181 -21.98 -5.16 -2.45
C ASN A 181 -22.13 -4.72 -0.99
N ARG A 182 -21.07 -4.89 -0.19
CA ARG A 182 -21.05 -4.42 1.21
C ARG A 182 -21.18 -2.91 1.30
N THR A 183 -20.45 -2.15 0.49
CA THR A 183 -20.56 -0.69 0.48
C THR A 183 -21.93 -0.20 0.02
N ALA A 184 -22.54 -0.88 -0.95
CA ALA A 184 -23.90 -0.57 -1.38
C ALA A 184 -24.92 -0.87 -0.26
N ALA A 185 -24.78 -1.99 0.45
CA ALA A 185 -25.63 -2.36 1.56
C ALA A 185 -25.52 -1.37 2.74
N THR A 186 -24.31 -0.92 3.09
CA THR A 186 -24.12 0.08 4.16
C THR A 186 -24.71 1.42 3.78
N LEU A 187 -24.56 1.85 2.53
CA LEU A 187 -25.19 3.08 2.03
C LEU A 187 -26.72 2.98 2.03
N ALA A 188 -27.29 1.83 1.64
CA ALA A 188 -28.72 1.59 1.69
C ALA A 188 -29.27 1.59 3.12
N ALA A 189 -28.53 1.03 4.09
CA ALA A 189 -28.90 1.03 5.50
C ALA A 189 -28.82 2.43 6.15
N GLN A 190 -27.94 3.30 5.66
CA GLN A 190 -27.81 4.69 6.11
C GLN A 190 -28.80 5.63 5.42
N ALA A 191 -29.46 5.19 4.34
CA ALA A 191 -30.49 5.98 3.69
C ALA A 191 -31.63 6.25 4.68
N PRO A 192 -32.04 7.52 4.89
CA PRO A 192 -33.15 7.81 5.76
C PRO A 192 -34.39 7.09 5.22
N VAL A 193 -35.09 6.35 6.09
CA VAL A 193 -36.36 5.72 5.76
C VAL A 193 -37.36 6.83 5.44
N VAL A 194 -37.43 7.22 4.16
CA VAL A 194 -38.49 8.06 3.65
C VAL A 194 -39.73 7.17 3.65
N THR A 195 -40.47 7.21 4.75
CA THR A 195 -41.86 6.76 4.77
C THR A 195 -42.59 7.65 3.78
N VAL A 196 -42.69 7.18 2.53
CA VAL A 196 -43.54 7.80 1.52
C VAL A 196 -44.98 7.55 1.98
N LYS A 197 -45.46 8.41 2.87
CA LYS A 197 -46.88 8.68 2.98
C LYS A 197 -47.28 9.30 1.64
N LYS A 198 -47.90 8.46 0.83
CA LYS A 198 -48.56 8.82 -0.42
C LYS A 198 -49.70 9.78 -0.10
N ASP A 199 -49.38 11.06 0.08
CA ASP A 199 -50.36 12.14 0.10
C ASP A 199 -50.01 13.12 -1.03
N ASN A 200 -50.78 12.96 -2.11
CA ASN A 200 -50.98 13.98 -3.11
C ASN A 200 -51.42 15.28 -2.43
N LYS A 201 -50.63 16.35 -2.52
CA LYS A 201 -51.08 17.71 -2.92
C LYS A 201 -49.98 18.75 -2.77
N ALA A 202 -49.73 19.43 -3.89
CA ALA A 202 -49.54 20.87 -4.05
C ALA A 202 -48.80 21.68 -2.98
N ASP A 203 -47.67 22.26 -3.41
CA ASP A 203 -47.34 23.69 -3.36
C ASP A 203 -47.61 24.45 -2.04
N ALA A 204 -46.56 24.80 -1.29
CA ALA A 204 -46.45 26.08 -0.56
C ALA A 204 -45.16 26.21 0.29
N LYS A 205 -44.40 27.26 -0.03
CA LYS A 205 -43.74 28.21 0.89
C LYS A 205 -42.85 27.67 2.03
N ARG A 206 -41.54 27.93 1.88
CA ARG A 206 -40.54 28.07 2.97
C ARG A 206 -41.15 28.83 4.16
N LYS A 207 -41.27 28.17 5.31
CA LYS A 207 -41.41 28.82 6.63
C LYS A 207 -40.39 28.25 7.61
N ALA A 208 -39.91 29.16 8.46
CA ALA A 208 -38.85 29.08 9.48
C ALA A 208 -38.80 27.77 10.30
N PRO A 209 -37.64 27.44 10.93
CA PRO A 209 -37.45 26.18 11.64
C PRO A 209 -38.46 26.03 12.78
N ALA A 210 -39.38 25.09 12.59
CA ALA A 210 -40.30 24.63 13.62
C ALA A 210 -39.49 23.99 14.76
N GLY A 211 -39.92 24.26 15.99
CA GLY A 211 -39.26 23.80 17.21
C GLY A 211 -39.00 22.30 17.22
N SER A 212 -37.99 21.90 17.99
CA SER A 212 -37.57 20.51 18.18
C SER A 212 -38.77 19.55 18.27
N ARG A 213 -38.76 18.50 17.44
CA ARG A 213 -39.79 17.44 17.36
C ARG A 213 -40.18 16.88 18.74
N GLY A 214 -39.26 16.93 19.72
CA GLY A 214 -39.55 16.52 21.10
C GLY A 214 -40.61 17.38 21.80
N VAL A 215 -40.63 18.69 21.55
CA VAL A 215 -41.57 19.63 22.18
C VAL A 215 -42.98 19.46 21.60
N GLU A 216 -43.08 19.21 20.29
CA GLU A 216 -44.38 18.96 19.64
C GLU A 216 -44.97 17.59 20.01
N ALA A 217 -44.10 16.58 20.21
CA ALA A 217 -44.52 15.28 20.73
C ALA A 217 -45.05 15.39 22.18
N LEU A 218 -44.39 16.18 23.03
CA LEU A 218 -44.83 16.45 24.40
C LEU A 218 -46.13 17.28 24.46
N LYS A 219 -46.37 18.16 23.49
CA LYS A 219 -47.62 18.96 23.40
C LYS A 219 -48.85 18.15 22.97
N LYS A 220 -48.65 17.01 22.28
CA LYS A 220 -49.72 16.12 21.81
C LYS A 220 -50.12 15.04 22.83
N VAL A 221 -49.38 14.88 23.92
CA VAL A 221 -49.78 13.99 25.01
C VAL A 221 -50.88 14.67 25.82
N ASN A 222 -52.09 14.09 25.80
CA ASN A 222 -53.23 14.62 26.54
C ASN A 222 -53.04 14.37 28.05
N THR A 223 -52.47 15.34 28.76
CA THR A 223 -52.22 15.26 30.21
C THR A 223 -53.48 15.40 31.06
N ALA A 224 -54.65 15.63 30.45
CA ALA A 224 -55.92 15.75 31.17
C ALA A 224 -56.38 14.45 31.84
N SER A 225 -55.95 13.27 31.35
CA SER A 225 -56.29 11.97 31.93
C SER A 225 -55.23 11.39 32.88
N MET A 226 -54.08 12.06 33.05
CA MET A 226 -52.99 11.61 33.93
C MET A 226 -53.07 12.30 35.29
N SER A 227 -54.02 11.86 36.12
CA SER A 227 -54.31 12.38 37.47
C SER A 227 -53.11 12.40 38.44
N LYS A 228 -52.05 11.63 38.17
CA LYS A 228 -50.83 11.58 38.99
C LYS A 228 -49.75 12.61 38.62
N LEU A 229 -49.84 13.27 37.46
CA LEU A 229 -48.83 14.23 36.98
C LEU A 229 -49.29 15.69 37.01
N THR A 230 -50.59 15.94 37.21
CA THR A 230 -51.17 17.29 37.20
C THR A 230 -50.77 18.18 38.39
N ASN A 231 -50.15 17.63 39.43
CA ASN A 231 -49.68 18.39 40.60
C ASN A 231 -48.28 19.01 40.41
N PHE A 232 -47.49 18.60 39.42
CA PHE A 232 -46.14 19.13 39.21
C PHE A 232 -46.09 20.33 38.26
N PHE A 233 -47.11 20.52 37.42
CA PHE A 233 -47.09 21.52 36.34
C PHE A 233 -48.11 22.65 36.52
N ARG A 234 -48.83 22.71 37.64
CA ARG A 234 -49.64 23.89 37.98
C ARG A 234 -48.76 24.92 38.67
N PRO A 235 -48.59 26.13 38.11
CA PRO A 235 -47.96 27.22 38.83
C PRO A 235 -48.69 27.40 40.16
N LYS A 236 -47.94 27.45 41.26
CA LYS A 236 -48.47 27.77 42.59
C LYS A 236 -49.16 29.13 42.45
N GLU A 237 -50.48 29.18 42.54
CA GLU A 237 -51.19 30.46 42.55
C GLU A 237 -50.58 31.35 43.62
N GLY A 238 -50.11 32.52 43.19
CA GLY A 238 -49.47 33.48 44.07
C GLY A 238 -50.43 33.88 45.18
N LYS A 239 -50.03 33.63 46.43
CA LYS A 239 -50.59 34.36 47.57
C LYS A 239 -50.38 35.85 47.32
N LYS A 240 -51.48 36.58 47.14
CA LYS A 240 -51.55 37.98 47.57
C LYS A 240 -51.61 38.02 49.09
#